data_AF-A0A519S182-F1
#
_entry.id   AF-A0A519S182-F1
#
_cell.length_a   1.000
_cell.length_b   1.000
_cell.length_c   1.000
_cell.angle_alpha   90.00
_cell.angle_beta   90.00
_cell.angle_gamma   90.00
#
_symmetry.space_group_name_H-M   'P 1'
#
loop_
_entity.id
_entity.type
_entity.pdbx_description
1 polymer ?
#
loop_
_entity_poly.entity_id
_entity_poly.type
_entity_poly.pdbx_seq_one_letter_code
_entity_poly.pdbx_strand_id
1 'polypeptide(L)'
;MELADLSVRRRLSAWWAWLLVLSGLLCFGGGYVASQYGQTAGNEARPGTAQVQRLVQQATATARREASAILATTVASRSVQFGRLLRQSTYPTFLLEQGHLRAWSAAGPLPTAADQADPRPEWLSQDSLGNFVVVRQAAAGFAVLVYVP
;
A
#
# COMPACT_ATOMS: atom_id res chain seq x y z
N MET A 1 -43.64 60.71 -0.03
CA MET A 1 -43.90 59.41 0.62
C MET A 1 -43.03 58.36 -0.09
N GLU A 2 -41.70 58.41 0.06
CA GLU A 2 -40.76 57.64 -0.78
C GLU A 2 -39.60 57.00 0.01
N LEU A 3 -39.70 56.93 1.34
CA LEU A 3 -38.65 56.35 2.20
C LEU A 3 -38.89 54.88 2.58
N ALA A 4 -40.10 54.35 2.33
CA ALA A 4 -40.46 52.99 2.72
C ALA A 4 -39.89 51.92 1.75
N ASP A 5 -39.82 52.24 0.45
CA ASP A 5 -39.59 51.25 -0.61
C ASP A 5 -38.12 50.77 -0.69
N LEU A 6 -37.18 51.66 -0.35
CA LEU A 6 -35.74 51.31 -0.28
C LEU A 6 -35.43 50.36 0.89
N SER A 7 -36.19 50.47 1.99
CA SER A 7 -35.99 49.62 3.17
C SER A 7 -36.40 48.16 2.93
N VAL A 8 -37.46 47.94 2.14
CA VAL A 8 -38.00 46.62 1.82
C VAL A 8 -37.06 45.88 0.87
N ARG A 9 -36.56 46.54 -0.18
CA ARG A 9 -35.57 45.95 -1.10
C ARG A 9 -34.25 45.58 -0.41
N ARG A 10 -33.81 46.40 0.55
CA ARG A 10 -32.58 46.15 1.33
C ARG A 10 -32.74 45.01 2.33
N ARG A 11 -33.94 44.85 2.91
CA ARG A 11 -34.26 43.68 3.75
C ARG A 11 -34.38 42.40 2.93
N LEU A 12 -34.96 42.47 1.72
CA LEU A 12 -35.06 41.32 0.81
C LEU A 12 -33.68 40.86 0.32
N SER A 13 -32.80 41.81 -0.02
CA SER A 13 -31.43 41.49 -0.45
C SER A 13 -30.56 40.97 0.69
N ALA A 14 -30.74 41.46 1.91
CA ALA A 14 -30.09 40.92 3.10
C ALA A 14 -30.56 39.48 3.38
N TRP A 15 -31.87 39.21 3.24
CA TRP A 15 -32.40 37.85 3.37
C TRP A 15 -31.85 36.89 2.31
N TRP A 16 -31.75 37.34 1.06
CA TRP A 16 -31.11 36.56 0.00
C TRP A 16 -29.62 36.32 0.31
N ALA A 17 -28.87 37.36 0.70
CA ALA A 17 -27.47 37.20 1.08
C ALA A 17 -27.28 36.17 2.21
N TRP A 18 -28.16 36.17 3.20
CA TRP A 18 -28.15 35.16 4.27
C TRP A 18 -28.49 33.75 3.78
N LEU A 19 -29.44 33.60 2.84
CA LEU A 19 -29.74 32.31 2.22
C LEU A 19 -28.56 31.76 1.41
N LEU A 20 -27.82 32.61 0.70
CA LEU A 20 -26.60 32.21 -0.02
C LEU A 20 -25.50 31.76 0.94
N VAL A 21 -25.29 32.51 2.04
CA VAL A 21 -24.30 32.15 3.06
C VAL A 21 -24.69 30.83 3.74
N LEU A 22 -25.96 30.64 4.10
CA LEU A 22 -26.44 29.39 4.68
C LEU A 22 -26.30 28.21 3.71
N SER A 23 -26.65 28.41 2.44
CA SER A 23 -26.46 27.39 1.39
C SER A 23 -24.99 27.03 1.20
N GLY A 24 -24.10 28.03 1.16
CA GLY A 24 -22.66 27.83 1.09
C GLY A 24 -22.12 27.08 2.30
N LEU A 25 -22.59 27.43 3.50
CA LEU A 25 -22.21 26.76 4.75
C LEU A 25 -22.71 25.32 4.80
N LEU A 26 -23.92 25.04 4.28
CA LEU A 26 -24.42 23.66 4.14
C LEU A 26 -23.63 22.87 3.10
N CYS A 27 -23.23 23.49 1.99
CA CYS A 27 -22.42 22.85 0.96
C CYS A 27 -21.01 22.52 1.50
N PHE A 28 -20.40 23.46 2.23
CA PHE A 28 -19.10 23.25 2.88
C PHE A 28 -19.20 22.25 4.03
N GLY A 29 -20.23 22.33 4.87
CA GLY A 29 -20.47 21.41 5.97
C GLY A 29 -20.77 20.00 5.46
N GLY A 30 -21.62 19.87 4.45
CA GLY A 30 -21.91 18.62 3.76
C GLY A 30 -20.67 18.04 3.09
N GLY A 31 -19.86 18.87 2.44
CA GLY A 31 -18.57 18.48 1.85
C GLY A 31 -17.53 18.08 2.90
N TYR A 32 -17.50 18.74 4.06
CA TYR A 32 -16.60 18.43 5.17
C TYR A 32 -17.00 17.13 5.90
N VAL A 33 -18.30 16.91 6.10
CA VAL A 33 -18.83 15.64 6.60
C VAL A 33 -18.60 14.54 5.56
N ALA A 34 -18.79 14.80 4.26
CA ALA A 34 -18.47 13.85 3.20
C ALA A 34 -16.95 13.64 3.02
N SER A 35 -16.08 14.57 3.40
CA SER A 35 -14.62 14.34 3.35
C SER A 35 -14.11 13.60 4.59
N GLN A 36 -14.73 13.83 5.75
CA GLN A 36 -14.42 13.13 7.01
C GLN A 36 -15.05 11.72 7.06
N TYR A 37 -16.28 11.56 6.56
CA TYR A 37 -17.04 10.30 6.58
C TYR A 37 -17.22 9.66 5.19
N GLY A 38 -16.89 10.33 4.09
CA GLY A 38 -16.94 9.76 2.73
C GLY A 38 -15.59 9.24 2.22
N GLN A 39 -14.50 9.38 3.01
CA GLN A 39 -13.33 8.51 2.83
C GLN A 39 -13.66 7.02 3.07
N THR A 40 -14.82 6.71 3.66
CA THR A 40 -15.36 5.34 3.75
C THR A 40 -16.53 5.04 2.80
N ALA A 41 -16.95 5.97 1.92
CA ALA A 41 -18.16 5.78 1.09
C ALA A 41 -18.06 6.28 -0.36
N GLY A 42 -16.87 6.57 -0.88
CA GLY A 42 -16.68 7.22 -2.19
C GLY A 42 -15.83 6.46 -3.22
N ASN A 43 -15.37 5.26 -2.93
CA ASN A 43 -14.89 4.35 -3.97
C ASN A 43 -15.64 3.05 -3.81
N GLU A 44 -16.36 2.69 -4.86
CA GLU A 44 -16.86 1.36 -5.12
C GLU A 44 -15.75 0.33 -4.83
N ALA A 45 -15.71 -0.18 -3.60
CA ALA A 45 -15.12 -1.45 -3.31
C ALA A 45 -15.98 -2.46 -4.06
N ARG A 46 -15.74 -2.62 -5.37
CA ARG A 46 -16.18 -3.79 -6.11
C ARG A 46 -15.86 -4.95 -5.19
N PRO A 47 -16.81 -5.83 -4.84
CA PRO A 47 -16.56 -6.91 -3.88
C PRO A 47 -15.28 -7.71 -4.17
N GLY A 48 -14.85 -7.74 -5.44
CA GLY A 48 -13.54 -8.25 -5.88
C GLY A 48 -12.30 -7.47 -5.42
N THR A 49 -12.29 -6.14 -5.30
CA THR A 49 -11.09 -5.37 -4.90
C THR A 49 -10.74 -5.55 -3.42
N ALA A 50 -11.75 -5.55 -2.54
CA ALA A 50 -11.55 -5.84 -1.11
C ALA A 50 -11.11 -7.31 -0.87
N GLN A 51 -11.49 -8.22 -1.76
CA GLN A 51 -11.05 -9.62 -1.73
C GLN A 51 -9.61 -9.74 -2.22
N VAL A 52 -9.26 -9.11 -3.35
CA VAL A 52 -7.89 -9.08 -3.88
C VAL A 52 -6.94 -8.42 -2.87
N GLN A 53 -7.34 -7.31 -2.26
CA GLN A 53 -6.53 -6.64 -1.24
C GLN A 53 -6.28 -7.55 -0.03
N ARG A 54 -7.29 -8.29 0.43
CA ARG A 54 -7.12 -9.28 1.51
C ARG A 54 -6.19 -10.42 1.10
N LEU A 55 -6.30 -10.93 -0.12
CA LEU A 55 -5.43 -11.99 -0.64
C LEU A 55 -3.98 -11.52 -0.72
N VAL A 56 -3.74 -10.32 -1.27
CA VAL A 56 -2.39 -9.74 -1.36
C VAL A 56 -1.82 -9.53 0.05
N GLN A 57 -2.60 -8.98 0.99
CA GLN A 57 -2.16 -8.81 2.38
C GLN A 57 -1.82 -10.15 3.06
N GLN A 58 -2.61 -11.19 2.82
CA GLN A 58 -2.33 -12.53 3.35
C GLN A 58 -1.07 -13.14 2.73
N ALA A 59 -0.88 -12.95 1.42
CA ALA A 59 0.27 -13.42 0.68
C ALA A 59 1.56 -12.71 1.15
N THR A 60 1.54 -11.39 1.29
CA THR A 60 2.68 -10.62 1.80
C THR A 60 2.98 -10.92 3.27
N ALA A 61 1.96 -11.09 4.11
CA ALA A 61 2.16 -11.52 5.50
C ALA A 61 2.78 -12.93 5.59
N THR A 62 2.42 -13.83 4.68
CA THR A 62 3.01 -15.18 4.61
C THR A 62 4.45 -15.13 4.11
N ALA A 63 4.70 -14.41 3.01
CA ALA A 63 6.04 -14.16 2.48
C ALA A 63 6.98 -13.55 3.53
N ARG A 64 6.48 -12.58 4.32
CA ARG A 64 7.26 -11.95 5.40
C ARG A 64 7.63 -12.92 6.51
N ARG A 65 6.71 -13.81 6.91
CA ARG A 65 6.97 -14.84 7.93
C ARG A 65 7.96 -15.90 7.44
N GLU A 66 7.84 -16.33 6.20
CA GLU A 66 8.78 -17.28 5.58
C GLU A 66 10.18 -16.65 5.45
N ALA A 67 10.25 -15.43 4.92
CA ALA A 67 11.50 -14.69 4.77
C ALA A 67 12.22 -14.48 6.10
N SER A 68 11.49 -14.11 7.17
CA SER A 68 12.08 -13.92 8.49
C SER A 68 12.56 -15.23 9.11
N ALA A 69 11.85 -16.34 8.92
CA ALA A 69 12.28 -17.66 9.39
C ALA A 69 13.55 -18.15 8.66
N ILE A 70 13.60 -17.99 7.33
CA ILE A 70 14.77 -18.32 6.51
C ILE A 70 15.96 -17.45 6.94
N LEU A 71 15.75 -16.15 7.11
CA LEU A 71 16.79 -15.21 7.52
C LEU A 71 17.32 -15.55 8.92
N ALA A 72 16.45 -15.77 9.90
CA ALA A 72 16.84 -16.11 11.28
C ALA A 72 17.70 -17.37 11.33
N THR A 73 17.32 -18.42 10.58
CA THR A 73 18.07 -19.68 10.53
C THR A 73 19.39 -19.54 9.79
N THR A 74 19.44 -18.74 8.72
CA THR A 74 20.67 -18.45 7.96
C THR A 74 21.66 -17.67 8.82
N VAL A 75 21.19 -16.64 9.53
CA VAL A 75 22.04 -15.84 10.44
C VAL A 75 22.57 -16.70 11.58
N ALA A 76 21.73 -17.54 12.19
CA ALA A 76 22.14 -18.40 13.30
C ALA A 76 23.17 -19.47 12.88
N SER A 77 22.99 -20.08 11.71
CA SER A 77 23.88 -21.15 11.23
C SER A 77 25.09 -20.64 10.43
N ARG A 78 25.09 -19.36 10.03
CA ARG A 78 26.01 -18.78 9.03
C ARG A 78 26.17 -19.62 7.77
N SER A 79 25.13 -20.37 7.41
CA SER A 79 25.14 -21.28 6.26
C SER A 79 23.82 -21.18 5.51
N VAL A 80 23.89 -21.23 4.18
CA VAL A 80 22.71 -21.20 3.31
C VAL A 80 22.30 -22.62 2.98
N GLN A 81 21.14 -23.05 3.45
CA GLN A 81 20.62 -24.40 3.21
C GLN A 81 19.60 -24.41 2.07
N PHE A 82 20.07 -24.66 0.85
CA PHE A 82 19.23 -24.63 -0.37
C PHE A 82 18.01 -25.56 -0.27
N GLY A 83 18.19 -26.80 0.17
CA GLY A 83 17.09 -27.76 0.30
C GLY A 83 16.05 -27.41 1.36
N ARG A 84 16.39 -26.49 2.29
CA ARG A 84 15.45 -25.92 3.24
C ARG A 84 14.70 -24.75 2.64
N LEU A 85 15.42 -23.88 1.93
CA LEU A 85 14.87 -22.73 1.21
C LEU A 85 13.79 -23.18 0.21
N LEU A 86 14.04 -24.26 -0.55
CA LEU A 86 13.04 -24.87 -1.45
C LEU A 86 11.77 -25.38 -0.75
N ARG A 87 11.89 -25.88 0.48
CA ARG A 87 10.76 -26.46 1.23
C ARG A 87 9.96 -25.44 2.03
N GLN A 88 10.56 -24.30 2.35
CA GLN A 88 9.97 -23.27 3.22
C GLN A 88 9.42 -22.08 2.45
N SER A 89 9.61 -22.03 1.14
CA SER A 89 9.17 -20.90 0.31
C SER A 89 7.93 -21.27 -0.48
N THR A 90 6.86 -20.51 -0.25
CA THR A 90 5.62 -20.58 -1.04
C THR A 90 5.76 -19.82 -2.35
N TYR A 91 6.60 -18.77 -2.36
CA TYR A 91 6.82 -17.88 -3.50
C TYR A 91 8.29 -17.83 -3.90
N PRO A 92 8.63 -17.38 -5.14
CA PRO A 92 10.00 -17.16 -5.55
C PRO A 92 10.78 -16.33 -4.54
N THR A 93 11.77 -16.95 -3.92
CA THR A 93 12.55 -16.40 -2.81
C THR A 93 14.02 -16.42 -3.18
N PHE A 94 14.71 -15.29 -2.99
CA PHE A 94 16.11 -15.10 -3.30
C PHE A 94 16.86 -14.70 -2.03
N LEU A 95 17.99 -15.34 -1.78
CA LEU A 95 18.85 -15.06 -0.63
C LEU A 95 20.15 -14.44 -1.11
N LEU A 96 20.41 -13.25 -0.60
CA LEU A 96 21.57 -12.43 -0.84
C LEU A 96 22.48 -12.46 0.39
N GLU A 97 23.78 -12.57 0.18
CA GLU A 97 24.81 -12.36 1.20
C GLU A 97 25.74 -11.26 0.71
N GLN A 98 25.87 -10.18 1.47
CA GLN A 98 26.70 -9.02 1.12
C GLN A 98 26.37 -8.43 -0.27
N GLY A 99 25.11 -8.52 -0.70
CA GLY A 99 24.69 -8.05 -2.03
C GLY A 99 25.00 -9.02 -3.17
N HIS A 100 25.39 -10.26 -2.87
CA HIS A 100 25.58 -11.31 -3.87
C HIS A 100 24.52 -12.40 -3.73
N LEU A 101 23.91 -12.80 -4.84
CA LEU A 101 22.95 -13.90 -4.84
C LEU A 101 23.64 -15.22 -4.46
N ARG A 102 23.17 -15.84 -3.38
CA ARG A 102 23.70 -17.13 -2.88
C ARG A 102 22.78 -18.31 -3.17
N ALA A 103 21.47 -18.10 -3.08
CA ALA A 103 20.48 -19.16 -3.29
C ALA A 103 19.14 -18.57 -3.75
N TRP A 104 18.32 -19.40 -4.40
CA TRP A 104 16.97 -19.06 -4.82
C TRP A 104 16.04 -20.28 -4.79
N SER A 105 14.74 -20.09 -4.59
CA SER A 105 13.80 -21.20 -4.44
C SER A 105 13.12 -21.63 -5.74
N ALA A 106 12.97 -20.71 -6.68
CA ALA A 106 12.22 -20.97 -7.90
C ALA A 106 12.71 -20.04 -9.02
N ALA A 107 12.29 -20.35 -10.24
CA ALA A 107 12.38 -19.41 -11.34
C ALA A 107 11.39 -18.26 -11.10
N GLY A 108 11.89 -17.03 -11.16
CA GLY A 108 11.14 -15.80 -10.98
C GLY A 108 11.94 -14.63 -11.53
N PRO A 109 11.43 -13.39 -11.42
CA PRO A 109 12.18 -12.21 -11.83
C PRO A 109 13.49 -12.16 -11.04
N LEU A 110 14.62 -12.09 -11.74
CA LEU A 110 15.92 -12.04 -11.09
C LEU A 110 16.07 -10.70 -10.36
N PRO A 111 16.57 -10.68 -9.12
CA PRO A 111 16.75 -9.43 -8.38
C PRO A 111 17.69 -8.48 -9.12
N THR A 112 17.19 -7.33 -9.50
CA THR A 112 18.00 -6.29 -10.13
C THR A 112 18.93 -5.64 -9.10
N ALA A 113 19.96 -4.91 -9.55
CA ALA A 113 20.81 -4.15 -8.65
C ALA A 113 20.00 -3.10 -7.84
N ALA A 114 18.92 -2.57 -8.43
CA ALA A 114 18.01 -1.66 -7.75
C ALA A 114 17.25 -2.36 -6.61
N ASP A 115 16.73 -3.57 -6.83
CA ASP A 115 16.03 -4.35 -5.80
C ASP A 115 16.93 -4.71 -4.61
N GLN A 116 18.21 -4.95 -4.89
CA GLN A 116 19.20 -5.30 -3.86
C GLN A 116 19.59 -4.09 -3.01
N ALA A 117 19.68 -2.91 -3.62
CA ALA A 117 20.01 -1.66 -2.97
C ALA A 117 18.82 -1.01 -2.24
N ASP A 118 17.59 -1.36 -2.60
CA ASP A 118 16.40 -0.80 -1.98
C ASP A 118 16.27 -1.23 -0.49
N PRO A 119 16.28 -0.28 0.46
CA PRO A 119 16.16 -0.60 1.88
C PRO A 119 14.72 -0.86 2.31
N ARG A 120 13.72 -0.55 1.47
CA ARG A 120 12.30 -0.64 1.84
C ARG A 120 11.93 -2.10 2.20
N PRO A 121 11.02 -2.30 3.16
CA PRO A 121 10.59 -3.65 3.54
C PRO A 121 9.64 -4.28 2.52
N GLU A 122 8.93 -3.45 1.75
CA GLU A 122 7.93 -3.88 0.76
C GLU A 122 7.81 -2.83 -0.35
N TRP A 123 7.75 -3.28 -1.61
CA TRP A 123 7.47 -2.42 -2.76
C TRP A 123 6.86 -3.22 -3.92
N LEU A 124 6.26 -2.50 -4.88
CA LEU A 124 5.82 -3.09 -6.13
C LEU A 124 6.98 -3.06 -7.14
N SER A 125 7.31 -4.21 -7.70
CA SER A 125 8.25 -4.37 -8.80
C SER A 125 7.51 -4.85 -10.04
N GLN A 126 7.87 -4.31 -11.20
CA GLN A 126 7.27 -4.66 -12.47
C GLN A 126 8.37 -5.11 -13.42
N ASP A 127 8.19 -6.30 -14.00
CA ASP A 127 9.11 -6.90 -14.96
C ASP A 127 8.29 -7.51 -16.12
N SER A 128 8.99 -8.01 -17.14
CA SER A 128 8.48 -8.79 -18.26
C SER A 128 7.60 -9.98 -17.85
N LEU A 129 7.79 -10.52 -16.65
CA LEU A 129 7.00 -11.62 -16.10
C LEU A 129 5.68 -11.15 -15.44
N GLY A 130 5.51 -9.85 -15.20
CA GLY A 130 4.32 -9.29 -14.57
C GLY A 130 4.60 -8.30 -13.44
N ASN A 131 3.58 -8.06 -12.61
CA ASN A 131 3.67 -7.23 -11.42
C ASN A 131 3.88 -8.13 -10.21
N PHE A 132 4.81 -7.75 -9.33
CA PHE A 132 5.13 -8.49 -8.12
C PHE A 132 5.21 -7.55 -6.94
N VAL A 133 4.69 -7.97 -5.79
CA VAL A 133 5.02 -7.34 -4.52
C VAL A 133 6.28 -8.00 -3.98
N VAL A 134 7.34 -7.22 -3.85
CA VAL A 134 8.62 -7.67 -3.32
C VAL A 134 8.64 -7.41 -1.82
N VAL A 135 8.83 -8.46 -1.04
CA VAL A 135 9.00 -8.40 0.41
C VAL A 135 10.46 -8.64 0.74
N ARG A 136 11.07 -7.71 1.46
CA ARG A 136 12.48 -7.76 1.85
C ARG A 136 12.63 -7.93 3.36
N GLN A 137 13.49 -8.85 3.76
CA GLN A 137 13.96 -8.99 5.14
C GLN A 137 15.49 -9.04 5.13
N ALA A 138 16.16 -8.21 5.93
CA ALA A 138 17.62 -8.16 5.97
C ALA A 138 18.15 -8.13 7.39
N ALA A 139 19.21 -8.90 7.67
CA ALA A 139 19.88 -8.96 8.96
C ALA A 139 21.31 -9.51 8.80
N ALA A 140 22.25 -8.95 9.56
CA ALA A 140 23.63 -9.45 9.70
C ALA A 140 24.35 -9.75 8.36
N GLY A 141 24.17 -8.89 7.35
CA GLY A 141 24.79 -9.05 6.04
C GLY A 141 24.05 -9.97 5.07
N PHE A 142 22.95 -10.59 5.50
CA PHE A 142 22.03 -11.35 4.65
C PHE A 142 20.79 -10.54 4.31
N ALA A 143 20.24 -10.74 3.12
CA ALA A 143 18.93 -10.24 2.73
C ALA A 143 18.14 -11.35 2.01
N VAL A 144 16.87 -11.47 2.34
CA VAL A 144 15.92 -12.37 1.70
C VAL A 144 14.90 -11.51 0.99
N LEU A 145 14.73 -11.76 -0.31
CA LEU A 145 13.73 -11.13 -1.17
C LEU A 145 12.71 -12.18 -1.57
N VAL A 146 11.43 -11.89 -1.39
CA VAL A 146 10.33 -12.77 -1.80
C VAL A 146 9.44 -12.02 -2.79
N TYR A 147 9.21 -12.60 -3.95
CA TYR A 147 8.39 -12.02 -5.01
C TYR A 147 7.01 -12.67 -5.00
N VAL A 148 6.00 -11.91 -4.59
CA VAL A 148 4.60 -12.34 -4.55
C VAL A 148 3.89 -11.86 -5.83
N PRO A 149 3.40 -12.76 -6.70
CA PRO A 149 2.67 -12.38 -7.91
C PRO A 149 1.26 -11.82 -7.63
#